data_AF-A0A0M2SRM6-F1
#
_entry.id   AF-A0A0M2SRM6-F1
#
_cell.length_a   1.000
_cell.length_b   1.000
_cell.length_c   1.000
_cell.angle_alpha   90.00
_cell.angle_beta   90.00
_cell.angle_gamma   90.00
#
_symmetry.space_group_name_H-M   'P 1'
#
loop_
_entity.id
_entity.type
_entity.pdbx_description
1 polymer ?
#
loop_
_entity_poly.entity_id
_entity_poly.type
_entity_poly.pdbx_seq_one_letter_code
_entity_poly.pdbx_strand_id
1 'polypeptide(L)' 'MNQETRVATELQKMMTWNLVPVSVQEDINEICDSLKNGSVTLEELEHRDPFVVEVIHKAMNQMSV' A
#
# COMPACT_ATOMS: atom_id res chain seq x y z
N MET A 1 -4.69 14.97 -5.77
CA MET A 1 -4.28 13.66 -5.23
C MET A 1 -2.83 13.43 -5.63
N ASN A 2 -1.95 13.17 -4.67
CA ASN A 2 -0.56 12.75 -4.93
C ASN A 2 -0.50 11.24 -5.15
N GLN A 3 0.69 10.74 -5.50
CA GLN A 3 0.92 9.33 -5.79
C GLN A 3 0.65 8.45 -4.56
N GLU A 4 1.03 8.92 -3.37
CA GLU A 4 0.85 8.27 -2.08
C GLU A 4 -0.64 8.02 -1.79
N THR A 5 -1.48 9.05 -1.94
CA THR A 5 -2.93 8.92 -1.74
C THR A 5 -3.56 7.96 -2.75
N ARG A 6 -3.05 7.91 -3.98
CA ARG A 6 -3.51 6.97 -5.01
C ARG A 6 -3.17 5.53 -4.64
N VAL A 7 -1.92 5.27 -4.25
CA VAL A 7 -1.48 3.94 -3.82
C VAL A 7 -2.25 3.48 -2.58
N ALA A 8 -2.44 4.36 -1.59
CA ALA A 8 -3.24 4.05 -0.41
C ALA A 8 -4.71 3.70 -0.75
N THR A 9 -5.28 4.35 -1.75
CA THR A 9 -6.63 4.04 -2.22
C THR A 9 -6.69 2.66 -2.88
N GLU A 10 -5.68 2.31 -3.69
CA GLU A 10 -5.63 1.02 -4.35
C GLU A 10 -5.36 -0.13 -3.37
N LEU A 11 -4.46 0.06 -2.40
CA LEU A 11 -4.23 -0.88 -1.30
C LEU A 11 -5.52 -1.19 -0.52
N GLN A 12 -6.35 -0.18 -0.25
CA GLN A 12 -7.65 -0.38 0.40
C GLN A 12 -8.64 -1.19 -0.44
N LYS A 13 -8.66 -1.00 -1.77
CA LYS A 13 -9.46 -1.86 -2.66
C LYS A 13 -8.95 -3.29 -2.64
N MET A 14 -7.63 -3.48 -2.72
CA MET A 14 -7.01 -4.81 -2.65
C MET A 14 -7.35 -5.53 -1.35
N MET A 15 -7.35 -4.83 -0.20
CA MET A 15 -7.81 -5.40 1.07
C MET A 15 -9.30 -5.80 1.01
N THR A 16 -10.16 -4.92 0.49
CA THR A 16 -11.60 -5.17 0.34
C THR A 16 -11.89 -6.39 -0.55
N TRP A 17 -11.04 -6.64 -1.54
CA TRP A 17 -11.16 -7.76 -2.47
C TRP A 17 -10.37 -9.02 -2.04
N ASN A 18 -9.83 -9.04 -0.82
CA ASN A 18 -9.01 -10.14 -0.29
C ASN A 18 -7.78 -10.48 -1.15
N LEU A 19 -7.20 -9.47 -1.81
CA LEU A 19 -5.97 -9.60 -2.60
C LEU A 19 -4.69 -9.39 -1.76
N VAL A 20 -4.86 -9.01 -0.48
CA VAL A 20 -3.77 -8.84 0.48
C VAL A 20 -3.71 -10.07 1.41
N PRO A 21 -2.56 -10.77 1.49
CA PRO A 21 -2.40 -11.89 2.42
C PRO A 21 -2.68 -11.48 3.86
N VAL A 22 -3.40 -12.33 4.61
CA VAL A 22 -3.81 -12.05 6.00
C VAL A 22 -2.62 -11.67 6.90
N SER A 23 -1.45 -12.28 6.67
CA SER A 23 -0.23 -12.03 7.45
C SER A 23 0.31 -10.61 7.37
N VAL A 24 -0.11 -9.80 6.39
CA VAL A 24 0.36 -8.41 6.19
C VAL A 24 -0.80 -7.41 6.14
N GLN A 25 -2.04 -7.83 6.43
CA GLN A 25 -3.21 -6.94 6.33
C GLN A 25 -3.15 -5.78 7.32
N GLU A 26 -2.67 -6.01 8.54
CA GLU A 26 -2.52 -4.98 9.56
C GLU A 26 -1.47 -3.94 9.13
N ASP A 27 -0.29 -4.39 8.70
CA ASP A 27 0.76 -3.51 8.18
C ASP A 27 0.27 -2.68 6.99
N ILE A 28 -0.44 -3.29 6.04
CA ILE A 28 -0.97 -2.58 4.88
C ILE A 28 -2.04 -1.56 5.29
N ASN A 29 -2.86 -1.87 6.29
CA ASN A 29 -3.85 -0.91 6.78
C ASN A 29 -3.19 0.31 7.44
N GLU A 30 -2.19 0.10 8.29
CA GLU A 30 -1.40 1.19 8.89
C GLU A 30 -0.68 2.03 7.83
N ILE A 31 -0.11 1.38 6.81
CA ILE A 31 0.56 2.06 5.69
C ILE A 31 -0.44 2.87 4.87
N CYS A 32 -1.67 2.38 4.64
CA CYS A 32 -2.70 3.15 3.95
C CYS A 32 -3.00 4.46 4.67
N ASP A 33 -3.20 4.40 5.98
CA ASP A 33 -3.48 5.60 6.79
C ASP A 33 -2.28 6.54 6.81
N SER A 34 -1.07 5.97 6.89
CA SER A 34 0.20 6.72 6.89
C SER A 34 0.52 7.41 5.55
N LEU A 35 0.17 6.78 4.43
CA LEU A 35 0.30 7.39 3.09
C LEU A 35 -0.75 8.49 2.88
N LYS A 36 -1.97 8.29 3.38
CA LYS A 36 -3.06 9.28 3.27
C LYS A 36 -2.82 10.53 4.10
N ASN A 37 -2.25 10.37 5.30
CA ASN A 37 -1.95 11.48 6.19
C ASN A 37 -0.59 12.15 5.86
N GLY A 38 0.21 11.57 4.97
CA GLY A 38 1.52 12.08 4.56
C GLY A 38 2.62 11.89 5.61
N SER A 39 2.45 10.96 6.56
CA SER A 39 3.46 10.62 7.57
C SER A 39 4.55 9.71 7.04
N VAL A 40 4.32 9.02 5.92
CA VAL A 40 5.32 8.23 5.20
C VAL A 40 5.22 8.51 3.71
N THR A 41 6.33 8.29 3.01
CA THR A 41 6.46 8.31 1.55
C THR A 41 6.63 6.90 1.01
N LEU A 42 6.37 6.69 -0.28
CA LEU A 42 6.58 5.39 -0.92
C LEU A 42 8.04 4.95 -0.89
N GLU A 43 8.98 5.89 -1.01
CA GLU A 43 10.42 5.62 -0.95
C GLU A 43 10.85 5.07 0.43
N GLU A 44 10.28 5.59 1.52
CA GLU A 44 10.56 5.09 2.87
C GLU A 44 10.03 3.67 3.08
N LEU A 45 8.97 3.27 2.36
CA LEU A 45 8.37 1.95 2.47
C LEU A 45 9.19 0.85 1.77
N GLU A 46 10.09 1.20 0.83
CA GLU A 46 10.97 0.23 0.14
C GLU A 46 11.90 -0.53 1.09
N HIS A 47 12.10 -0.02 2.30
CA HIS A 47 12.95 -0.65 3.33
C HIS A 47 12.18 -1.52 4.33
N ARG A 48 10.86 -1.69 4.14
CA ARG A 48 10.03 -2.55 4.99
C ARG A 48 10.19 -4.02 4.65
N ASP A 49 9.43 -4.85 5.35
CA ASP A 49 9.32 -6.28 5.06
C ASP A 49 9.07 -6.54 3.56
N PRO A 50 9.80 -7.47 2.92
CA PRO A 50 9.67 -7.73 1.49
C PRO A 50 8.26 -8.12 1.04
N PHE A 51 7.48 -8.81 1.88
CA PHE A 51 6.10 -9.18 1.55
C PHE A 51 5.18 -7.96 1.53
N VAL A 52 5.41 -6.99 2.43
CA VAL A 52 4.70 -5.70 2.44
C VAL A 52 5.05 -4.89 1.19
N VAL A 53 6.34 -4.81 0.86
CA VAL A 53 6.82 -4.10 -0.35
C VAL A 53 6.22 -4.69 -1.62
N GLU A 54 6.15 -6.01 -1.73
CA GLU A 54 5.54 -6.69 -2.88
C GLU A 54 4.06 -6.28 -3.08
N VAL A 55 3.29 -6.17 -1.98
CA VAL A 55 1.89 -5.74 -2.05
C VAL A 55 1.77 -4.28 -2.48
N ILE A 56 2.65 -3.40 -2.00
CA ILE A 56 2.69 -1.99 -2.42
C ILE A 56 3.01 -1.88 -3.91
N HIS A 57 4.00 -2.62 -4.41
CA HIS A 57 4.33 -2.65 -5.83
C HIS A 57 3.18 -3.20 -6.68
N LYS A 58 2.45 -4.22 -6.21
CA LYS A 58 1.24 -4.71 -6.89
C LYS A 58 0.18 -3.61 -7.01
N ALA A 59 -0.06 -2.85 -5.93
CA ALA A 59 -0.98 -1.72 -5.97
C ALA A 59 -0.51 -0.66 -6.97
N MET A 60 0.78 -0.33 -6.99
CA MET A 60 1.36 0.63 -7.94
C MET A 60 1.19 0.21 -9.41
N ASN A 61 1.41 -1.08 -9.69
CA ASN A 61 1.28 -1.63 -11.03
C ASN A 61 -0.18 -1.66 -11.52
N GLN A 62 -1.15 -1.94 -10.64
CA GLN A 62 -2.57 -1.94 -11.00
C GLN A 62 -3.10 -0.55 -11.40
N MET A 63 -2.47 0.53 -10.94
CA MET A 63 -2.83 1.90 -11.33
C MET A 63 -2.25 2.32 -12.69
N SER A 64 -1.28 1.57 -13.21
CA SER A 64 -0.57 1.88 -14.47
C SER A 64 -1.22 1.19 -15.69
N VAL A 65 -2.31 0.45 -15.47
CA VAL A 65 -3.09 -0.29 -16.48
C VAL A 65 -4.40 0.45 -16.78
#